data_AF-A0A6I2M372-F1
#
_entry.id   AF-A0A6I2M372-F1
#
_cell.length_a   1.000
_cell.length_b   1.000
_cell.length_c   1.000
_cell.angle_alpha   90.00
_cell.angle_beta   90.00
_cell.angle_gamma   90.00
#
_symmetry.space_group_name_H-M   'P 1'
#
loop_
_entity.id
_entity.type
_entity.pdbx_description
1 polymer ?
#
loop_
_entity_poly.entity_id
_entity_poly.type
_entity_poly.pdbx_seq_one_letter_code
_entity_poly.pdbx_strand_id
1 'polypeptide(L)' 'MESKIVTVSDTYDAMTQDQVYRNALRADEAVSELKKWSGIHFDQEIVNTLISILQKEGKID' A
#
# COMPACT_ATOMS: atom_id res chain seq x y z
N MET A 1 -8.08 -2.11 -16.10
CA MET A 1 -7.01 -2.61 -15.20
C MET A 1 -6.15 -1.47 -14.67
N GLU A 2 -5.75 -0.51 -15.51
CA GLU A 2 -4.90 0.64 -15.11
C GLU A 2 -5.39 1.36 -13.85
N SER A 3 -6.69 1.61 -13.74
CA SER A 3 -7.28 2.25 -12.54
C SER A 3 -7.05 1.48 -11.24
N LYS A 4 -6.99 0.14 -11.24
CA LYS A 4 -6.84 -0.66 -10.00
C LYS A 4 -5.41 -0.58 -9.44
N ILE A 5 -4.41 -0.66 -10.31
CA ILE A 5 -2.99 -0.56 -9.92
C ILE A 5 -2.71 0.85 -9.40
N VAL A 6 -3.18 1.87 -10.14
CA VAL A 6 -3.03 3.27 -9.76
C VAL A 6 -3.71 3.54 -8.41
N THR A 7 -4.92 3.03 -8.17
CA THR A 7 -5.60 3.21 -6.87
C THR A 7 -4.80 2.62 -5.70
N VAL A 8 -4.25 1.41 -5.84
CA VAL A 8 -3.43 0.81 -4.77
C VAL A 8 -2.14 1.60 -4.56
N SER A 9 -1.48 2.01 -5.65
CA SER A 9 -0.26 2.81 -5.61
C SER A 9 -0.48 4.17 -4.96
N ASP A 10 -1.49 4.93 -5.40
CA ASP A 10 -1.82 6.26 -4.87
C ASP A 10 -2.20 6.19 -3.40
N THR A 11 -2.95 5.15 -3.00
CA THR A 11 -3.32 4.95 -1.59
C THR A 11 -2.09 4.66 -0.75
N TYR A 12 -1.21 3.76 -1.20
CA TYR A 12 0.05 3.46 -0.50
C TYR A 12 0.92 4.71 -0.35
N ASP A 13 1.09 5.46 -1.44
CA ASP A 13 1.91 6.66 -1.46
C ASP A 13 1.34 7.75 -0.53
N ALA A 14 0.03 7.97 -0.58
CA ALA A 14 -0.67 8.86 0.33
C ALA A 14 -0.57 8.40 1.81
N MET A 15 -0.33 7.12 2.08
CA MET A 15 -0.09 6.60 3.42
C MET A 15 1.34 6.87 3.90
N THR A 16 2.33 6.70 3.03
CA THR A 16 3.77 6.75 3.38
C THR A 16 4.45 8.10 3.15
N GLN A 17 3.73 9.11 2.64
CA GLN A 17 4.24 10.47 2.53
C GLN A 17 3.76 11.35 3.69
N ASP A 18 4.64 12.24 4.14
CA ASP A 18 4.28 13.28 5.11
C ASP A 18 3.28 14.26 4.49
N GLN A 19 2.23 14.57 5.24
CA GLN A 19 1.25 15.59 4.87
C GLN A 19 1.26 16.69 5.93
N VAL A 20 0.81 17.89 5.55
CA VAL A 20 0.79 19.09 6.43
C VAL A 20 0.15 18.83 7.81
N TYR A 21 -0.76 17.86 7.91
CA TYR A 21 -1.53 17.54 9.11
C TYR A 21 -1.32 16.13 9.67
N ARG A 22 -0.45 15.31 9.06
CA ARG A 22 -0.16 13.94 9.53
C ARG A 22 1.22 13.49 9.08
N ASN A 23 1.93 12.82 9.99
CA ASN A 23 3.16 12.15 9.65
C ASN A 23 2.88 10.94 8.76
N ALA A 24 3.85 10.58 7.91
CA ALA A 24 3.85 9.35 7.15
C ALA A 24 3.68 8.12 8.05
N LEU A 25 2.91 7.15 7.57
CA LEU A 25 2.89 5.81 8.16
C LEU A 25 4.17 5.06 7.79
N ARG A 26 4.60 4.14 8.66
CA ARG A 26 5.63 3.17 8.27
C ARG A 26 5.08 2.25 7.18
N ALA A 27 5.98 1.74 6.33
CA ALA A 27 5.60 0.84 5.24
C ALA A 27 4.79 -0.39 5.74
N ASP A 28 5.17 -0.95 6.89
CA ASP A 28 4.44 -2.06 7.54
C ASP A 28 2.99 -1.69 7.88
N GLU A 29 2.78 -0.48 8.40
CA GLU A 29 1.46 0.02 8.80
C GLU A 29 0.58 0.30 7.57
N ALA A 30 1.16 0.90 6.54
CA ALA A 30 0.48 1.14 5.26
C ALA A 30 0.05 -0.19 4.60
N VAL A 31 0.93 -1.20 4.62
CA VAL A 31 0.61 -2.54 4.12
C VAL A 31 -0.49 -3.20 4.95
N SER A 32 -0.48 -3.04 6.27
CA SER A 32 -1.52 -3.58 7.14
C SER A 32 -2.90 -3.03 6.77
N GLU A 33 -3.02 -1.72 6.50
CA GLU A 33 -4.30 -1.13 6.10
C GLU A 33 -4.74 -1.58 4.69
N LEU A 34 -3.81 -1.72 3.74
CA LEU A 34 -4.14 -2.28 2.42
C LEU A 34 -4.62 -3.74 2.51
N LYS A 35 -3.97 -4.56 3.35
CA LYS A 35 -4.37 -5.96 3.59
C LYS A 35 -5.78 -6.04 4.17
N LYS A 36 -6.11 -5.17 5.13
CA LYS A 36 -7.42 -5.13 5.79
C LYS A 36 -8.58 -4.93 4.81
N TRP A 37 -8.37 -4.16 3.74
CA TRP A 37 -9.39 -3.88 2.72
C TRP A 37 -9.18 -4.64 1.41
N SER A 38 -8.24 -5.58 1.39
CA SER A 38 -7.94 -6.43 0.24
C SER A 38 -9.11 -7.36 -0.07
N GLY A 39 -9.47 -7.47 -1.35
CA GLY A 39 -10.66 -8.22 -1.80
C GLY A 39 -11.99 -7.50 -1.60
N ILE A 40 -12.01 -6.34 -0.92
CA ILE A 40 -13.21 -5.51 -0.69
C ILE A 40 -13.12 -4.21 -1.50
N HIS A 41 -12.12 -3.38 -1.21
CA HIS A 41 -11.88 -2.11 -1.91
C HIS A 41 -10.67 -2.18 -2.85
N PHE A 42 -9.73 -3.07 -2.55
CA PHE A 42 -8.53 -3.28 -3.35
C PHE A 42 -8.53 -4.66 -3.97
N ASP A 43 -7.94 -4.75 -5.16
CA ASP A 43 -7.73 -6.03 -5.82
C ASP A 43 -6.67 -6.83 -5.06
N GLN A 44 -7.02 -8.05 -4.64
CA GLN A 44 -6.18 -8.90 -3.80
C GLN A 44 -4.83 -9.23 -4.45
N GLU A 45 -4.82 -9.49 -5.77
CA GLU A 45 -3.58 -9.84 -6.48
C GLU A 45 -2.63 -8.65 -6.54
N ILE A 46 -3.16 -7.44 -6.73
CA ILE A 46 -2.36 -6.21 -6.78
C ILE A 46 -1.75 -5.91 -5.40
N VAL A 47 -2.55 -6.01 -4.33
CA VAL A 47 -2.05 -5.82 -2.96
C VAL A 47 -0.95 -6.81 -2.63
N ASN A 48 -1.15 -8.10 -2.93
CA ASN A 48 -0.15 -9.15 -2.69
C ASN A 48 1.13 -8.92 -3.51
N THR A 49 1.00 -8.44 -4.76
CA THR A 49 2.14 -8.11 -5.62
C THR A 49 2.95 -6.96 -5.03
N LEU A 50 2.29 -5.88 -4.59
CA LEU A 50 2.96 -4.74 -3.94
C LEU A 50 3.74 -5.20 -2.70
N ILE A 51 3.13 -6.00 -1.83
CA ILE A 51 3.77 -6.53 -0.62
C ILE A 51 5.02 -7.33 -0.98
N SER A 52 4.93 -8.22 -1.98
CA SER A 52 6.05 -9.04 -2.42
C SER A 52 7.23 -8.19 -2.93
N ILE A 53 6.94 -7.09 -3.63
CA ILE A 53 7.96 -6.14 -4.10
C ILE A 53 8.60 -5.43 -2.91
N LEU A 54 7.82 -4.91 -1.97
CA LEU A 54 8.33 -4.21 -0.78
C LEU A 54 9.22 -5.10 0.10
N GLN A 55 8.86 -6.37 0.27
CA GLN A 55 9.70 -7.37 0.96
C GLN A 55 11.01 -7.61 0.22
N LYS A 56 10.96 -7.77 -1.11
CA LYS A 56 12.16 -7.94 -1.93
C LYS A 56 13.09 -6.72 -1.87
N GLU A 57 12.53 -5.53 -1.71
CA GLU A 57 13.28 -4.28 -1.53
C GLU A 57 13.75 -4.05 -0.08
N GLY A 58 13.39 -4.91 0.87
CA GLY A 58 13.74 -4.76 2.29
C GLY A 58 13.06 -3.57 2.96
N LYS A 59 11.90 -3.12 2.44
CA LYS A 59 11.12 -2.01 2.99
C LYS A 59 10.16 -2.43 4.11
N ILE A 60 9.81 -3.71 4.15
CA ILE A 60 8.96 -4.35 5.16
C ILE A 60 9.50 -5.74 5.45
N ASP A 61 9.31 -6.22 6.68
CA ASP A 61 9.75 -7.54 7.15
C ASP A 61 8.64 -8.61 7.04
#